data_AF-A0AAU8N1C1-F1
#
_entry.id   AF-A0AAU8N1C1-F1
#
_cell.length_a   1.000
_cell.length_b   1.000
_cell.length_c   1.000
_cell.angle_alpha   90.00
_cell.angle_beta   90.00
_cell.angle_gamma   90.00
#
_symmetry.space_group_name_H-M   'P 1'
#
loop_
_entity.id
_entity.type
_entity.pdbx_description
1 polymer ?
#
loop_
_entity_poly.entity_id
_entity_poly.type
_entity_poly.pdbx_seq_one_letter_code
_entity_poly.pdbx_strand_id
1 'polypeptide(L)'
;MSTAQVSPARFTAPPAPVIVIAKETSALDNGPRHPERINGLIRIASGIYTEAAAWETMLPRERHEVLIEAVRRTEQGTILIGASAAVVHGLPIVGIRLDRVEALRVSGQRGTTSLLRRHQREGLTGVSEHHGLLLPSVADTVIDIARWGGLIPGVCAMDAALHEELCVWEEIREALERLPAGSRGVRTARTALGLADERSESPGESVSRVRQWQGRLPRPVLQYVLDVGGRVIRVDFFWASINLVGEYDGRIKYDAASFGKDPRAVLLDEKDRQNDLEDLYGVKVRRWRWADAWYHDGAAMIERLVRAGLEQMPEPWPLRA
;
A
#
# COMPACT_ATOMS: atom_id res chain seq x y z
N MET A 1 -18.90 21.88 19.08
CA MET A 1 -17.87 21.01 19.70
C MET A 1 -18.36 19.58 19.59
N SER A 2 -18.00 18.90 18.50
CA SER A 2 -18.35 17.50 18.26
C SER A 2 -17.06 16.71 18.37
N THR A 3 -16.97 15.88 19.41
CA THR A 3 -15.86 14.97 19.66
C THR A 3 -15.85 13.91 18.57
N ALA A 4 -14.85 13.97 17.68
CA ALA A 4 -14.56 12.93 16.70
C ALA A 4 -14.23 11.63 17.45
N GLN A 5 -15.10 10.63 17.33
CA GLN A 5 -14.78 9.27 17.70
C GLN A 5 -13.80 8.74 16.66
N VAL A 6 -12.54 8.62 17.07
CA VAL A 6 -11.47 7.93 16.35
C VAL A 6 -11.92 6.49 16.13
N SER A 7 -12.07 6.11 14.85
CA SER A 7 -12.30 4.73 14.44
C SER A 7 -11.10 3.89 14.89
N PRO A 8 -11.30 2.74 15.57
CA PRO A 8 -10.19 2.00 16.17
C PRO A 8 -9.28 1.43 15.08
N ALA A 9 -7.97 1.66 15.25
CA ALA A 9 -6.93 1.11 14.39
C ALA A 9 -7.16 -0.39 14.15
N ARG A 10 -7.20 -0.81 12.87
CA ARG A 10 -7.30 -2.22 12.46
C ARG A 10 -5.99 -3.00 12.68
N PHE A 11 -5.23 -2.66 13.72
CA PHE A 11 -4.11 -3.48 14.19
C PHE A 11 -4.69 -4.53 15.15
N THR A 12 -5.14 -5.65 14.62
CA THR A 12 -5.27 -6.86 15.45
C THR A 12 -3.89 -7.46 15.59
N ALA A 13 -3.26 -7.27 16.74
CA ALA A 13 -2.00 -7.95 17.05
C ALA A 13 -2.20 -9.45 16.78
N PRO A 14 -1.39 -10.11 15.91
CA PRO A 14 -1.42 -11.55 15.77
C PRO A 14 -1.21 -12.19 17.17
N PRO A 15 -1.68 -13.44 17.41
CA PRO A 15 -1.35 -14.14 18.65
C PRO A 15 0.15 -14.00 18.89
N ALA A 16 0.50 -13.36 20.01
CA ALA A 16 1.79 -12.66 20.16
C ALA A 16 2.92 -13.56 19.66
N PRO A 17 3.61 -13.19 18.57
CA PRO A 17 4.62 -14.05 17.99
C PRO A 17 5.66 -14.34 19.07
N VAL A 18 6.10 -15.59 19.17
CA VAL A 18 7.14 -15.99 20.12
C VAL A 18 8.42 -15.29 19.70
N ILE A 19 8.77 -14.20 20.37
CA ILE A 19 10.03 -13.48 20.16
C ILE A 19 10.98 -13.85 21.28
N VAL A 20 12.12 -14.43 20.89
CA VAL A 20 13.20 -14.81 21.79
C VAL A 20 14.38 -13.88 21.59
N ILE A 21 14.74 -13.16 22.66
CA ILE A 21 15.90 -12.26 22.68
C ILE A 21 17.06 -13.02 23.32
N ALA A 22 18.14 -13.18 22.57
CA ALA A 22 19.23 -14.08 22.96
C ALA A 22 19.91 -13.67 24.27
N LYS A 23 19.93 -12.37 24.58
CA LYS A 23 20.48 -11.85 25.85
C LYS A 23 19.64 -12.18 27.08
N GLU A 24 18.37 -12.55 26.88
CA GLU A 24 17.42 -12.87 27.95
C GLU A 24 17.32 -14.39 28.20
N THR A 25 18.00 -15.20 27.37
CA THR A 25 17.90 -16.67 27.41
C THR A 25 19.29 -17.30 27.62
N SER A 26 19.53 -17.88 28.80
CA SER A 26 20.78 -18.57 29.15
C SER A 26 21.09 -19.81 28.28
N ALA A 27 20.09 -20.32 27.55
CA ALA A 27 20.22 -21.51 26.70
C ALA A 27 20.98 -21.29 25.38
N LEU A 28 21.45 -20.06 25.08
CA LEU A 28 22.06 -19.69 23.81
C LEU A 28 23.58 -19.46 23.87
N ASP A 29 24.23 -19.77 25.00
CA ASP A 29 25.62 -19.39 25.30
C ASP A 29 26.73 -20.23 24.65
N ASN A 30 26.43 -21.42 24.10
CA ASN A 30 27.47 -22.40 23.71
C ASN A 30 27.60 -22.68 22.19
N GLY A 31 27.29 -21.71 21.33
CA GLY A 31 27.35 -21.88 19.86
C GLY A 31 27.94 -20.68 19.10
N PRO A 32 27.96 -20.73 17.74
CA PRO A 32 28.33 -19.58 16.93
C PRO A 32 27.53 -18.33 17.34
N ARG A 33 28.13 -17.14 17.26
CA ARG A 33 27.49 -15.91 17.73
C ARG A 33 26.26 -15.58 16.85
N HIS A 34 25.07 -15.90 17.36
CA HIS A 34 23.77 -15.75 16.70
C HIS A 34 23.61 -16.56 15.38
N PRO A 35 23.51 -17.90 15.41
CA PRO A 35 23.27 -18.69 14.20
C PRO A 35 21.91 -18.38 13.56
N GLU A 36 21.71 -18.79 12.31
CA GLU A 36 20.47 -18.56 11.56
C GLU A 36 19.27 -19.34 12.10
N ARG A 37 19.49 -20.54 12.65
CA ARG A 37 18.44 -21.38 13.26
C ARG A 37 18.94 -22.03 14.55
N ILE A 38 18.05 -22.17 15.54
CA ILE A 38 18.33 -22.83 16.84
C ILE A 38 17.02 -23.40 17.39
N ASN A 39 16.97 -24.69 17.74
CA ASN A 39 15.84 -25.29 18.47
C ASN A 39 14.45 -24.94 17.91
N GLY A 40 14.27 -25.03 16.57
CA GLY A 40 12.99 -24.68 15.91
C GLY A 40 12.74 -23.18 15.72
N LEU A 41 13.66 -22.32 16.16
CA LEU A 41 13.63 -20.89 15.94
C LEU A 41 14.45 -20.49 14.71
N ILE A 42 14.04 -19.41 14.07
CA ILE A 42 14.75 -18.73 12.98
C ILE A 42 15.16 -17.31 13.42
N ARG A 43 16.37 -16.91 13.03
CA ARG A 43 16.91 -15.57 13.31
C ARG A 43 16.25 -14.55 12.40
N ILE A 44 15.60 -13.55 13.00
CA ILE A 44 14.98 -12.42 12.27
C ILE A 44 15.83 -11.15 12.36
N ALA A 45 16.66 -11.03 13.40
CA ALA A 45 17.68 -9.99 13.53
C ALA A 45 18.82 -10.46 14.44
N SER A 46 19.86 -9.65 14.64
CA SER A 46 20.98 -10.02 15.50
C SER A 46 20.55 -10.25 16.94
N GLY A 47 20.62 -11.52 17.37
CA GLY A 47 20.19 -11.92 18.70
C GLY A 47 18.68 -11.93 18.91
N ILE A 48 17.88 -11.90 17.83
CA ILE A 48 16.42 -11.90 17.89
C ILE A 48 15.90 -13.02 17.00
N TYR A 49 15.05 -13.86 17.57
CA TYR A 49 14.55 -15.08 16.98
C TYR A 49 13.02 -15.17 17.08
N THR A 50 12.42 -15.92 16.17
CA THR A 50 11.01 -16.31 16.23
C THR A 50 10.83 -17.77 15.82
N GLU A 51 9.65 -18.35 16.01
CA GLU A 51 9.35 -19.71 15.58
C GLU A 51 9.42 -19.86 14.05
N ALA A 52 10.24 -20.81 13.57
CA ALA A 52 10.49 -20.98 12.15
C ALA A 52 9.25 -21.42 11.38
N ALA A 53 8.47 -22.36 11.93
CA ALA A 53 7.28 -22.89 11.28
C ALA A 53 6.20 -21.81 11.06
N ALA A 54 5.97 -20.95 12.06
CA ALA A 54 5.06 -19.82 11.95
C ALA A 54 5.59 -18.76 10.97
N TRP A 55 6.89 -18.43 11.05
CA TRP A 55 7.50 -17.45 10.15
C TRP A 55 7.39 -17.84 8.68
N GLU A 56 7.59 -19.12 8.35
CA GLU A 56 7.58 -19.63 6.98
C GLU A 56 6.21 -19.50 6.31
N THR A 57 5.11 -19.57 7.06
CA THR A 57 3.74 -19.42 6.54
C THR A 57 3.24 -17.98 6.52
N MET A 58 3.86 -17.08 7.28
CA MET A 58 3.47 -15.67 7.35
C MET A 58 3.66 -14.92 6.02
N LEU A 59 2.70 -14.07 5.71
CA LEU A 59 2.76 -13.05 4.68
C LEU A 59 3.82 -11.99 5.02
N PRO A 60 4.36 -11.26 4.02
CA PRO A 60 5.38 -10.24 4.26
C PRO A 60 4.99 -9.17 5.28
N ARG A 61 3.71 -8.79 5.34
CA ARG A 61 3.19 -7.84 6.34
C ARG A 61 3.26 -8.42 7.75
N GLU A 62 2.77 -9.64 7.94
CA GLU A 62 2.77 -10.31 9.25
C GLU A 62 4.21 -10.50 9.77
N ARG A 63 5.13 -10.90 8.89
CA ARG A 63 6.57 -10.94 9.21
C ARG A 63 7.10 -9.58 9.66
N HIS A 64 6.65 -8.50 9.02
CA HIS A 64 7.05 -7.15 9.38
C HIS A 64 6.49 -6.70 10.74
N GLU A 65 5.25 -7.09 11.07
CA GLU A 65 4.65 -6.85 12.38
C GLU A 65 5.43 -7.55 13.50
N VAL A 66 5.94 -8.77 13.25
CA VAL A 66 6.87 -9.45 14.18
C VAL A 66 8.16 -8.63 14.37
N LEU A 67 8.72 -8.04 13.30
CA LEU A 67 9.90 -7.19 13.41
C LEU A 67 9.60 -5.89 14.20
N ILE A 68 8.42 -5.28 14.00
CA ILE A 68 7.98 -4.11 14.75
C ILE A 68 7.85 -4.44 16.24
N GLU A 69 7.26 -5.58 16.58
CA GLU A 69 7.15 -6.05 17.96
C GLU A 69 8.54 -6.30 18.58
N ALA A 70 9.49 -6.83 17.80
CA ALA A 70 10.88 -6.97 18.25
C ALA A 70 11.52 -5.60 18.58
N VAL A 71 11.28 -4.58 17.75
CA VAL A 71 11.73 -3.20 18.02
C VAL A 71 11.09 -2.67 19.30
N ARG A 72 9.77 -2.87 19.48
CA ARG A 72 9.06 -2.42 20.69
C ARG A 72 9.68 -2.96 21.97
N ARG A 73 10.12 -4.22 21.97
CA ARG A 73 10.76 -4.87 23.14
C ARG A 73 12.21 -4.46 23.36
N THR A 74 12.95 -4.13 22.30
CA THR A 74 14.42 -4.00 22.37
C THR A 74 14.92 -2.56 22.26
N GLU A 75 14.12 -1.64 21.71
CA GLU A 75 14.54 -0.30 21.33
C GLU A 75 13.47 0.73 21.74
N GLN A 76 13.29 0.93 23.05
CA GLN A 76 12.32 1.88 23.61
C GLN A 76 12.51 3.30 23.07
N GLY A 77 11.39 4.02 22.84
CA GLY A 77 11.41 5.37 22.29
C GLY A 77 11.71 5.45 20.78
N THR A 78 11.74 4.31 20.08
CA THR A 78 11.85 4.30 18.62
C THR A 78 10.61 4.92 17.99
N ILE A 79 10.82 5.95 17.16
CA ILE A 79 9.80 6.55 16.32
C ILE A 79 9.79 5.80 14.99
N LEU A 80 8.71 5.06 14.72
CA LEU A 80 8.50 4.38 13.45
C LEU A 80 8.12 5.40 12.38
N ILE A 81 8.60 5.23 11.16
CA ILE A 81 8.29 6.10 10.02
C ILE A 81 8.10 5.26 8.75
N GLY A 82 7.74 5.91 7.64
CA GLY A 82 7.68 5.27 6.33
C GLY A 82 6.84 3.99 6.33
N ALA A 83 7.40 2.91 5.77
CA ALA A 83 6.71 1.64 5.59
C ALA A 83 6.23 1.01 6.92
N SER A 84 7.02 1.14 7.99
CA SER A 84 6.65 0.58 9.29
C SER A 84 5.52 1.37 9.96
N ALA A 85 5.54 2.70 9.88
CA ALA A 85 4.42 3.51 10.35
C ALA A 85 3.14 3.22 9.55
N ALA A 86 3.26 3.07 8.22
CA ALA A 86 2.14 2.73 7.35
C ALA A 86 1.53 1.37 7.70
N VAL A 87 2.34 0.38 8.08
CA VAL A 87 1.82 -0.91 8.56
C VAL A 87 0.96 -0.74 9.81
N VAL A 88 1.42 0.04 10.80
CA VAL A 88 0.67 0.27 12.05
C VAL A 88 -0.59 1.11 11.83
N HIS A 89 -0.55 2.08 10.92
CA HIS A 89 -1.72 2.87 10.50
C HIS A 89 -2.73 2.09 9.64
N GLY A 90 -2.42 0.83 9.27
CA GLY A 90 -3.31 0.01 8.43
C GLY A 90 -3.31 0.40 6.95
N LEU A 91 -2.35 1.21 6.49
CA LEU A 91 -2.24 1.65 5.10
C LEU A 91 -1.69 0.52 4.20
N PRO A 92 -2.07 0.48 2.90
CA PRO A 92 -1.54 -0.51 1.98
C PRO A 92 -0.04 -0.30 1.71
N ILE A 93 0.70 -1.41 1.60
CA ILE A 93 2.11 -1.40 1.22
C ILE A 93 2.24 -2.08 -0.15
N VAL A 94 2.56 -1.29 -1.17
CA VAL A 94 2.72 -1.75 -2.55
C VAL A 94 4.18 -1.63 -2.94
N GLY A 95 4.79 -2.70 -3.46
CA GLY A 95 6.13 -2.66 -4.06
C GLY A 95 7.30 -2.30 -3.13
N ILE A 96 7.08 -2.13 -1.82
CA ILE A 96 8.11 -1.83 -0.83
C ILE A 96 8.51 -3.13 -0.12
N ARG A 97 9.83 -3.33 0.04
CA ARG A 97 10.37 -4.45 0.82
C ARG A 97 10.23 -4.16 2.32
N LEU A 98 9.63 -5.10 3.04
CA LEU A 98 9.38 -5.01 4.48
C LEU A 98 10.39 -5.81 5.32
N ASP A 99 11.65 -5.89 4.88
CA ASP A 99 12.69 -6.74 5.50
C ASP A 99 13.34 -6.13 6.75
N ARG A 100 13.12 -4.84 7.02
CA ARG A 100 13.63 -4.12 8.21
C ARG A 100 12.62 -3.07 8.64
N VAL A 101 12.57 -2.80 9.94
CA VAL A 101 11.72 -1.74 10.49
C VAL A 101 12.30 -0.37 10.17
N GLU A 102 11.49 0.50 9.58
CA GLU A 102 11.84 1.88 9.27
C GLU A 102 11.60 2.78 10.48
N ALA A 103 12.66 3.51 10.88
CA ALA A 103 12.64 4.35 12.08
C ALA A 103 13.32 5.70 11.85
N LEU A 104 12.96 6.70 12.67
CA LEU A 104 13.63 7.99 12.65
C LEU A 104 15.09 7.86 13.09
N ARG A 105 15.98 8.50 12.34
CA ARG A 105 17.40 8.56 12.68
C ARG A 105 17.67 9.74 13.60
N VAL A 106 18.15 9.45 14.81
CA VAL A 106 18.71 10.46 15.73
C VAL A 106 20.22 10.59 15.48
N SER A 107 20.79 11.77 15.77
CA SER A 107 22.22 12.05 15.61
C SER A 107 23.10 11.00 16.29
N GLY A 108 24.23 10.64 15.67
CA GLY A 108 25.15 9.62 16.17
C GLY A 108 24.72 8.16 15.94
N GLN A 109 23.47 7.90 15.54
CA GLN A 109 23.00 6.54 15.27
C GLN A 109 23.46 6.00 13.91
N ARG A 110 23.69 4.68 13.86
CA ARG A 110 23.91 3.95 12.60
C ARG A 110 22.65 4.01 11.73
N GLY A 111 22.83 4.31 10.44
CA GLY A 111 21.73 4.34 9.48
C GLY A 111 21.05 2.98 9.29
N THR A 112 21.77 1.88 9.46
CA THR A 112 21.22 0.53 9.25
C THR A 112 21.79 -0.46 10.26
N THR A 113 20.93 -1.31 10.83
CA THR A 113 21.28 -2.51 11.64
C THR A 113 20.48 -3.69 11.11
N SER A 114 20.76 -4.92 11.57
CA SER A 114 19.99 -6.11 11.13
C SER A 114 18.47 -5.99 11.29
N LEU A 115 18.00 -5.18 12.24
CA LEU A 115 16.56 -4.99 12.51
C LEU A 115 16.02 -3.69 11.92
N LEU A 116 16.81 -2.61 11.94
CA LEU A 116 16.35 -1.25 11.69
C LEU A 116 16.99 -0.65 10.43
N ARG A 117 16.19 0.08 9.66
CA ARG A 117 16.62 1.04 8.63
C ARG A 117 16.19 2.43 9.10
N ARG A 118 17.15 3.33 9.33
CA ARG A 118 16.90 4.64 9.91
C ARG A 118 16.99 5.76 8.88
N HIS A 119 15.98 6.62 8.81
CA HIS A 119 15.93 7.74 7.86
C HIS A 119 16.01 9.08 8.60
N GLN A 120 16.68 10.05 7.99
CA GLN A 120 16.59 11.44 8.42
C GLN A 120 15.31 12.04 7.86
N ARG A 121 14.47 12.59 8.75
CA ARG A 121 13.20 13.21 8.39
C ARG A 121 13.03 14.53 9.14
N GLU A 122 13.58 15.58 8.55
CA GLU A 122 13.36 16.96 9.02
C GLU A 122 11.94 17.42 8.74
N GLY A 123 11.45 18.35 9.55
CA GLY A 123 10.10 18.88 9.44
C GLY A 123 9.01 17.92 9.91
N LEU A 124 9.36 16.83 10.61
CA LEU A 124 8.38 15.96 11.26
C LEU A 124 7.83 16.67 12.50
N THR A 125 6.52 16.88 12.57
CA THR A 125 5.86 17.57 13.67
C THR A 125 4.82 16.67 14.30
N GLY A 126 4.91 16.50 15.62
CA GLY A 126 3.98 15.65 16.35
C GLY A 126 4.27 14.16 16.17
N VAL A 127 4.30 13.47 17.28
CA VAL A 127 4.42 12.01 17.35
C VAL A 127 3.45 11.55 18.41
N SER A 128 2.63 10.56 18.09
CA SER A 128 1.67 9.98 19.02
C SER A 128 2.11 8.59 19.43
N GLU A 129 1.85 8.23 20.68
CA GLU A 129 2.05 6.87 21.15
C GLU A 129 0.87 5.98 20.74
N HIS A 130 1.18 4.81 20.19
CA HIS A 130 0.23 3.76 19.84
C HIS A 130 0.79 2.41 20.29
N HIS A 131 0.20 1.83 21.34
CA HIS A 131 0.63 0.56 21.94
C HIS A 131 2.14 0.50 22.27
N GLY A 132 2.71 1.57 22.83
CA GLY A 132 4.14 1.65 23.19
C GLY A 132 5.08 1.88 22.00
N LEU A 133 4.55 2.16 20.82
CA LEU A 133 5.30 2.62 19.65
C LEU A 133 5.01 4.10 19.40
N LEU A 134 6.02 4.83 18.95
CA LEU A 134 5.87 6.24 18.60
C LEU A 134 5.69 6.38 17.09
N LEU A 135 4.63 7.07 16.65
CA LEU A 135 4.25 7.19 15.24
C LEU A 135 4.04 8.65 14.83
N PRO A 136 4.43 9.04 13.61
CA PRO A 136 4.00 10.28 13.00
C PRO A 136 2.53 10.21 12.58
N SER A 137 1.98 11.35 12.18
CA SER A 137 0.64 11.42 11.58
C SER A 137 0.52 10.54 10.32
N VAL A 138 -0.71 10.19 9.95
CA VAL A 138 -1.00 9.49 8.69
C VAL A 138 -0.52 10.32 7.49
N ALA A 139 -0.73 11.64 7.52
CA ALA A 139 -0.27 12.57 6.49
C ALA A 139 1.26 12.56 6.31
N ASP A 140 2.04 12.62 7.39
CA ASP A 140 3.50 12.51 7.31
C ASP A 140 3.93 11.12 6.79
N THR A 141 3.20 10.07 7.18
CA THR A 141 3.46 8.69 6.76
C THR A 141 3.29 8.52 5.26
N VAL A 142 2.17 8.93 4.67
CA VAL A 142 1.94 8.80 3.21
C VAL A 142 2.94 9.61 2.39
N ILE A 143 3.40 10.74 2.92
CA ILE A 143 4.48 11.54 2.32
C ILE A 143 5.79 10.75 2.33
N ASP A 144 6.16 10.13 3.45
CA ASP A 144 7.38 9.33 3.56
C ASP A 144 7.34 8.11 2.62
N ILE A 145 6.18 7.44 2.52
CA ILE A 145 5.95 6.37 1.54
C ILE A 145 6.21 6.86 0.11
N ALA A 146 5.65 8.02 -0.28
CA ALA A 146 5.86 8.57 -1.62
C ALA A 146 7.33 8.94 -1.88
N ARG A 147 8.03 9.50 -0.87
CA ARG A 147 9.42 9.95 -0.99
C ARG A 147 10.41 8.79 -1.12
N TRP A 148 10.20 7.70 -0.38
CA TRP A 148 11.17 6.61 -0.27
C TRP A 148 10.74 5.35 -1.01
N GLY A 149 9.45 5.06 -1.06
CA GLY A 149 8.87 3.96 -1.83
C GLY A 149 8.62 4.30 -3.29
N GLY A 150 8.43 5.58 -3.63
CA GLY A 150 8.24 6.05 -5.00
C GLY A 150 6.80 6.42 -5.31
N LEU A 151 6.51 6.67 -6.60
CA LEU A 151 5.24 7.25 -7.03
C LEU A 151 4.04 6.35 -6.74
N ILE A 152 4.07 5.09 -7.21
CA ILE A 152 2.93 4.17 -7.07
C ILE A 152 2.62 3.88 -5.59
N PRO A 153 3.59 3.52 -4.74
CA PRO A 153 3.31 3.27 -3.33
C PRO A 153 2.75 4.53 -2.63
N GLY A 154 3.28 5.71 -2.99
CA GLY A 154 2.78 7.00 -2.50
C GLY A 154 1.30 7.23 -2.84
N VAL A 155 0.93 7.08 -4.11
CA VAL A 155 -0.47 7.25 -4.55
C VAL A 155 -1.37 6.22 -3.88
N CYS A 156 -0.98 4.95 -3.82
CA CYS A 156 -1.80 3.91 -3.16
C CYS A 156 -2.03 4.22 -1.68
N ALA A 157 -1.02 4.70 -0.97
CA ALA A 157 -1.14 5.04 0.44
C ALA A 157 -1.98 6.32 0.65
N MET A 158 -1.83 7.33 -0.20
CA MET A 158 -2.63 8.57 -0.13
C MET A 158 -4.09 8.31 -0.46
N ASP A 159 -4.38 7.58 -1.54
CA ASP A 159 -5.74 7.20 -1.94
C ASP A 159 -6.44 6.46 -0.79
N ALA A 160 -5.79 5.43 -0.24
CA ALA A 160 -6.36 4.66 0.87
C ALA A 160 -6.56 5.49 2.15
N ALA A 161 -5.62 6.37 2.49
CA ALA A 161 -5.74 7.25 3.64
C ALA A 161 -6.92 8.22 3.51
N LEU A 162 -7.13 8.76 2.31
CA LEU A 162 -8.24 9.68 2.01
C LEU A 162 -9.58 8.94 1.91
N HIS A 163 -9.59 7.76 1.27
CA HIS A 163 -10.78 6.93 1.11
C HIS A 163 -11.34 6.44 2.45
N GLU A 164 -10.45 6.01 3.35
CA GLU A 164 -10.80 5.56 4.70
C GLU A 164 -10.88 6.71 5.72
N GLU A 165 -10.79 7.96 5.26
CA GLU A 165 -10.88 9.17 6.08
C GLU A 165 -9.87 9.21 7.27
N LEU A 166 -8.70 8.60 7.09
CA LEU A 166 -7.63 8.57 8.09
C LEU A 166 -6.87 9.90 8.18
N CYS A 167 -6.96 10.72 7.15
CA CYS A 167 -6.52 12.11 7.11
C CYS A 167 -7.30 12.87 6.03
N VAL A 168 -7.16 14.19 6.02
CA VAL A 168 -7.71 15.06 4.98
C VAL A 168 -6.64 15.60 4.04
N TRP A 169 -7.06 16.10 2.88
CA TRP A 169 -6.17 16.66 1.85
C TRP A 169 -5.24 17.76 2.38
N GLU A 170 -5.77 18.64 3.23
CA GLU A 170 -5.05 19.76 3.82
C GLU A 170 -3.87 19.27 4.67
N GLU A 171 -4.05 18.22 5.46
CA GLU A 171 -2.98 17.66 6.30
C GLU A 171 -1.84 17.08 5.45
N ILE A 172 -2.16 16.43 4.32
CA ILE A 172 -1.13 15.89 3.41
C ILE A 172 -0.38 17.05 2.72
N ARG A 173 -1.07 18.12 2.33
CA ARG A 173 -0.45 19.32 1.76
C ARG A 173 0.50 19.99 2.76
N GLU A 174 0.04 20.21 3.98
CA GLU A 174 0.86 20.79 5.05
C GLU A 174 2.08 19.92 5.37
N ALA A 175 1.91 18.60 5.43
CA ALA A 175 3.02 17.67 5.63
C ALA A 175 4.07 17.73 4.52
N LEU A 176 3.63 17.92 3.27
CA LEU A 176 4.50 18.10 2.12
C LEU A 176 5.24 19.44 2.14
N GLU A 177 4.56 20.52 2.51
CA GLU A 177 5.10 21.88 2.60
C GLU A 177 6.14 22.03 3.73
N ARG A 178 5.99 21.29 4.82
CA ARG A 178 6.96 21.23 5.92
C ARG A 178 8.31 20.62 5.51
N LEU A 179 8.40 19.93 4.37
CA LEU A 179 9.66 19.37 3.91
C LEU A 179 10.63 20.47 3.46
N PRO A 180 11.89 20.44 3.92
CA PRO A 180 12.91 21.34 3.40
C PRO A 180 13.07 21.22 1.89
N ALA A 181 13.36 22.35 1.24
CA ALA A 181 13.67 22.38 -0.18
C ALA A 181 14.83 21.42 -0.52
N GLY A 182 14.70 20.69 -1.63
CA GLY A 182 15.71 19.69 -2.04
C GLY A 182 15.65 18.36 -1.29
N SER A 183 14.71 18.19 -0.35
CA SER A 183 14.46 16.91 0.32
C SER A 183 14.36 15.75 -0.67
N ARG A 184 15.11 14.67 -0.42
CA ARG A 184 15.08 13.47 -1.27
C ARG A 184 13.63 12.99 -1.47
N GLY A 185 13.24 12.77 -2.72
CA GLY A 185 11.90 12.27 -3.07
C GLY A 185 10.78 13.32 -3.05
N VAL A 186 11.04 14.59 -2.72
CA VAL A 186 9.99 15.63 -2.62
C VAL A 186 9.22 15.83 -3.93
N ARG A 187 9.91 15.75 -5.09
CA ARG A 187 9.25 15.83 -6.41
C ARG A 187 8.29 14.66 -6.61
N THR A 188 8.70 13.44 -6.25
CA THR A 188 7.86 12.25 -6.32
C THR A 188 6.63 12.37 -5.43
N ALA A 189 6.80 12.90 -4.21
CA ALA A 189 5.68 13.13 -3.30
C ALA A 189 4.69 14.18 -3.82
N ARG A 190 5.18 15.27 -4.44
CA ARG A 190 4.32 16.24 -5.14
C ARG A 190 3.54 15.60 -6.28
N THR A 191 4.21 14.80 -7.11
CA THR A 191 3.53 14.07 -8.20
C THR A 191 2.51 13.09 -7.65
N ALA A 192 2.82 12.36 -6.57
CA ALA A 192 1.91 11.43 -5.92
C ALA A 192 0.66 12.16 -5.40
N LEU A 193 0.83 13.28 -4.69
CA LEU A 193 -0.29 14.08 -4.19
C LEU A 193 -1.17 14.60 -5.34
N GLY A 194 -0.56 15.11 -6.41
CA GLY A 194 -1.28 15.57 -7.59
C GLY A 194 -2.00 14.45 -8.36
N LEU A 195 -1.56 13.21 -8.15
CA LEU A 195 -2.22 11.98 -8.61
C LEU A 195 -3.08 11.32 -7.54
N ALA A 196 -3.28 11.84 -6.33
CA ALA A 196 -4.18 11.17 -5.39
C ALA A 196 -5.66 11.38 -5.80
N ASP A 197 -6.53 10.45 -5.44
CA ASP A 197 -7.98 10.53 -5.63
C ASP A 197 -8.70 9.64 -4.60
N GLU A 198 -9.51 10.24 -3.73
CA GLU A 198 -10.25 9.57 -2.66
C GLU A 198 -11.28 8.53 -3.14
N ARG A 199 -11.59 8.54 -4.44
CA ARG A 199 -12.53 7.59 -5.07
C ARG A 199 -11.90 6.22 -5.35
N SER A 200 -10.58 6.09 -5.29
CA SER A 200 -9.91 4.80 -5.54
C SER A 200 -10.15 3.88 -4.34
N GLU A 201 -10.83 2.75 -4.56
CA GLU A 201 -11.26 1.86 -3.47
C GLU A 201 -10.25 0.73 -3.21
N SER A 202 -9.24 0.60 -4.07
CA SER A 202 -8.22 -0.43 -3.94
C SER A 202 -6.84 0.01 -4.42
N PRO A 203 -5.75 -0.59 -3.90
CA PRO A 203 -4.40 -0.34 -4.42
C PRO A 203 -4.24 -0.69 -5.91
N GLY A 204 -5.03 -1.66 -6.40
CA GLY A 204 -5.00 -2.04 -7.81
C GLY A 204 -5.55 -0.95 -8.73
N GLU A 205 -6.61 -0.26 -8.31
CA GLU A 205 -7.12 0.93 -9.01
C GLU A 205 -6.08 2.05 -9.00
N SER A 206 -5.47 2.34 -7.84
CA SER A 206 -4.40 3.35 -7.72
C SER A 206 -3.22 3.06 -8.65
N VAL A 207 -2.73 1.81 -8.66
CA VAL A 207 -1.66 1.35 -9.57
C VAL A 207 -2.08 1.57 -11.02
N SER A 208 -3.29 1.13 -11.38
CA SER A 208 -3.83 1.25 -12.74
C SER A 208 -3.85 2.71 -13.17
N ARG A 209 -4.32 3.62 -12.32
CA ARG A 209 -4.41 5.04 -12.59
C ARG A 209 -3.05 5.71 -12.79
N VAL A 210 -2.05 5.35 -11.97
CA VAL A 210 -0.67 5.82 -12.17
C VAL A 210 -0.11 5.33 -13.50
N ARG A 211 -0.36 4.06 -13.87
CA ARG A 211 0.08 3.51 -15.16
C ARG A 211 -0.65 4.13 -16.34
N GLN A 212 -1.94 4.40 -16.23
CA GLN A 212 -2.70 5.10 -17.27
C GLN A 212 -2.14 6.52 -17.48
N TRP A 213 -1.76 7.22 -16.40
CA TRP A 213 -1.10 8.53 -16.48
C TRP A 213 0.28 8.46 -17.15
N GLN A 214 1.12 7.51 -16.73
CA GLN A 214 2.44 7.27 -17.34
C GLN A 214 2.33 6.85 -18.81
N GLY A 215 1.32 6.04 -19.15
CA GLY A 215 0.98 5.62 -20.50
C GLY A 215 0.29 6.69 -21.33
N ARG A 216 0.11 7.91 -20.80
CA ARG A 216 -0.54 9.04 -21.46
C ARG A 216 -1.92 8.70 -22.01
N LEU A 217 -2.68 7.85 -21.34
CA LEU A 217 -4.06 7.62 -21.75
C LEU A 217 -4.89 8.89 -21.51
N PRO A 218 -6.16 8.97 -21.93
CA PRO A 218 -7.04 10.03 -21.45
C PRO A 218 -7.37 9.82 -19.97
N ARG A 219 -7.60 10.90 -19.20
CA ARG A 219 -7.98 10.78 -17.78
C ARG A 219 -9.37 10.13 -17.66
N PRO A 220 -9.53 9.02 -16.90
CA PRO A 220 -10.84 8.44 -16.64
C PRO A 220 -11.61 9.23 -15.59
N VAL A 221 -12.94 9.07 -15.58
CA VAL A 221 -13.78 9.34 -14.40
C VAL A 221 -13.79 8.08 -13.54
N LEU A 222 -13.50 8.22 -12.25
CA LEU A 222 -13.47 7.08 -11.32
C LEU A 222 -14.85 6.82 -10.71
N GLN A 223 -15.12 5.54 -10.40
CA GLN A 223 -16.33 5.10 -9.70
C GLN A 223 -17.62 5.65 -10.35
N TYR A 224 -17.63 5.66 -11.70
CA TYR A 224 -18.71 6.27 -12.47
C TYR A 224 -19.95 5.39 -12.43
N VAL A 225 -21.12 6.02 -12.33
CA VAL A 225 -22.40 5.32 -12.26
C VAL A 225 -23.10 5.46 -13.61
N LEU A 226 -23.30 4.31 -14.27
CA LEU A 226 -24.02 4.20 -15.54
C LEU A 226 -25.47 3.79 -15.26
N ASP A 227 -26.42 4.47 -15.89
CA ASP A 227 -27.79 3.97 -16.05
C ASP A 227 -27.88 3.24 -17.39
N VAL A 228 -28.14 1.95 -17.27
CA VAL A 228 -28.01 0.96 -18.31
C VAL A 228 -29.38 0.30 -18.43
N GLY A 229 -30.32 1.02 -19.07
CA GLY A 229 -31.70 0.57 -19.29
C GLY A 229 -32.47 0.30 -18.00
N GLY A 230 -32.32 1.16 -16.98
CA GLY A 230 -32.95 1.02 -15.68
C GLY A 230 -32.15 0.19 -14.68
N ARG A 231 -30.98 -0.34 -15.08
CA ARG A 231 -30.02 -0.98 -14.18
C ARG A 231 -28.87 -0.02 -13.90
N VAL A 232 -28.65 0.27 -12.62
CA VAL A 232 -27.56 1.15 -12.18
C VAL A 232 -26.30 0.32 -11.94
N ILE A 233 -25.22 0.62 -12.64
CA ILE A 233 -23.93 -0.10 -12.54
C ILE A 233 -22.83 0.91 -12.24
N ARG A 234 -22.05 0.67 -11.18
CA ARG A 234 -20.87 1.44 -10.84
C ARG A 234 -19.63 0.76 -11.39
N VAL A 235 -18.76 1.52 -12.04
CA VAL A 235 -17.54 1.03 -12.71
C VAL A 235 -16.31 1.80 -12.25
N ASP A 236 -15.15 1.13 -12.19
CA ASP A 236 -13.93 1.72 -11.64
C ASP A 236 -13.40 2.88 -12.48
N PHE A 237 -13.37 2.72 -13.81
CA PHE A 237 -12.87 3.71 -14.76
C PHE A 237 -13.82 3.90 -15.93
N PHE A 238 -14.15 5.14 -16.27
CA PHE A 238 -14.98 5.46 -17.42
C PHE A 238 -14.38 6.53 -18.32
N TRP A 239 -14.35 6.26 -19.63
CA TRP A 239 -13.95 7.18 -20.68
C TRP A 239 -15.14 7.49 -21.60
N ALA A 240 -15.80 8.61 -21.30
CA ALA A 240 -17.02 9.03 -22.00
C ALA A 240 -16.82 9.27 -23.51
N SER A 241 -15.63 9.70 -23.95
CA SER A 241 -15.33 10.03 -25.35
C SER A 241 -15.50 8.85 -26.31
N ILE A 242 -15.32 7.62 -25.82
CA ILE A 242 -15.43 6.40 -26.62
C ILE A 242 -16.34 5.35 -25.99
N ASN A 243 -17.12 5.75 -24.98
CA ASN A 243 -18.00 4.89 -24.19
C ASN A 243 -17.30 3.61 -23.70
N LEU A 244 -16.10 3.76 -23.11
CA LEU A 244 -15.28 2.66 -22.62
C LEU A 244 -15.31 2.59 -21.10
N VAL A 245 -15.58 1.40 -20.58
CA VAL A 245 -15.44 1.01 -19.19
C VAL A 245 -14.15 0.24 -18.98
N GLY A 246 -13.42 0.61 -17.95
CA GLY A 246 -12.30 -0.14 -17.41
C GLY A 246 -12.60 -0.66 -16.02
N GLU A 247 -12.30 -1.92 -15.76
CA GLU A 247 -12.49 -2.54 -14.44
C GLU A 247 -11.22 -3.26 -13.99
N TYR A 248 -10.84 -3.01 -12.74
CA TYR A 248 -9.77 -3.74 -12.10
C TYR A 248 -10.33 -4.98 -11.40
N ASP A 249 -9.99 -6.17 -11.92
CA ASP A 249 -10.35 -7.44 -11.29
C ASP A 249 -9.36 -7.75 -10.15
N GLY A 250 -9.75 -7.35 -8.94
CA GLY A 250 -9.01 -7.58 -7.70
C GLY A 250 -8.94 -9.04 -7.25
N ARG A 251 -9.34 -10.03 -8.05
CA ARG A 251 -9.16 -11.47 -7.77
C ARG A 251 -7.67 -11.88 -7.85
N ILE A 252 -6.86 -11.34 -6.93
CA ILE A 252 -5.70 -12.02 -6.37
C ILE A 252 -5.95 -12.12 -4.87
N LYS A 253 -6.71 -13.15 -4.51
CA LYS A 253 -6.71 -13.69 -3.16
C LYS A 253 -5.39 -14.40 -2.93
N TYR A 254 -4.56 -13.93 -2.00
CA TYR A 254 -3.71 -14.83 -1.20
C TYR A 254 -4.58 -15.53 -0.16
N ASP A 255 -5.69 -16.12 -0.60
CA ASP A 255 -6.71 -16.73 0.24
C ASP A 255 -7.03 -18.07 -0.40
N ALA A 256 -6.38 -19.13 0.11
CA ALA A 256 -6.65 -20.52 -0.25
C ALA A 256 -8.01 -21.02 0.28
N ALA A 257 -8.88 -20.12 0.75
CA ALA A 257 -10.15 -20.44 1.39
C ALA A 257 -11.31 -19.70 0.71
N SER A 258 -11.71 -20.15 -0.48
CA SER A 258 -13.04 -19.84 -1.03
C SER A 258 -13.50 -20.97 -1.94
N PHE A 259 -13.82 -22.12 -1.34
CA PHE A 259 -14.67 -23.12 -1.95
C PHE A 259 -16.14 -22.74 -1.71
N GLY A 260 -16.97 -22.78 -2.77
CA GLY A 260 -18.42 -22.66 -2.60
C GLY A 260 -19.24 -22.43 -3.87
N LYS A 261 -18.64 -22.01 -4.99
CA LYS A 261 -19.33 -21.91 -6.30
C LYS A 261 -18.49 -22.57 -7.38
N ASP A 262 -19.14 -23.25 -8.33
CA ASP A 262 -18.47 -23.80 -9.51
C ASP A 262 -17.72 -22.65 -10.24
N PRO A 263 -16.38 -22.69 -10.33
CA PRO A 263 -15.60 -21.66 -11.00
C PRO A 263 -16.06 -21.40 -12.43
N ARG A 264 -16.61 -22.41 -13.12
CA ARG A 264 -17.15 -22.25 -14.48
C ARG A 264 -18.43 -21.42 -14.50
N ALA A 265 -19.34 -21.63 -13.54
CA ALA A 265 -20.59 -20.88 -13.44
C ALA A 265 -20.35 -19.40 -13.11
N VAL A 266 -19.39 -19.09 -12.23
CA VAL A 266 -19.01 -17.70 -11.93
C VAL A 266 -18.39 -17.01 -13.15
N LEU A 267 -17.57 -17.73 -13.92
CA LEU A 267 -16.96 -17.20 -15.15
C LEU A 267 -17.96 -16.99 -16.28
N LEU A 268 -18.99 -17.85 -16.38
CA LEU A 268 -20.08 -17.70 -17.36
C LEU A 268 -20.98 -16.51 -17.01
N ASP A 269 -21.42 -16.39 -15.76
CA ASP A 269 -22.23 -15.26 -15.28
C ASP A 269 -21.50 -13.91 -15.47
N GLU A 270 -20.20 -13.89 -15.20
CA GLU A 270 -19.34 -12.72 -15.40
C GLU A 270 -19.17 -12.35 -16.88
N LYS A 271 -19.16 -13.35 -17.77
CA LYS A 271 -19.06 -13.16 -19.23
C LYS A 271 -20.39 -12.75 -19.84
N ASP A 272 -21.50 -13.33 -19.38
CA ASP A 272 -22.84 -13.00 -19.84
C ASP A 272 -23.21 -11.57 -19.41
N ARG A 273 -22.87 -11.18 -18.18
CA ARG A 273 -22.98 -9.79 -17.73
C ARG A 273 -22.16 -8.82 -18.56
N GLN A 274 -20.96 -9.23 -18.99
CA GLN A 274 -20.14 -8.41 -19.88
C GLN A 274 -20.79 -8.27 -21.25
N ASN A 275 -21.25 -9.36 -21.86
CA ASN A 275 -21.93 -9.32 -23.16
C ASN A 275 -23.20 -8.45 -23.09
N ASP A 276 -23.99 -8.55 -22.03
CA ASP A 276 -25.18 -7.71 -21.82
C ASP A 276 -24.82 -6.21 -21.80
N LEU A 277 -23.72 -5.83 -21.14
CA LEU A 277 -23.24 -4.44 -21.11
C LEU A 277 -22.78 -3.95 -22.50
N GLU A 278 -22.07 -4.81 -23.24
CA GLU A 278 -21.54 -4.46 -24.57
C GLU A 278 -22.65 -4.39 -25.64
N ASP A 279 -23.55 -5.38 -25.67
CA ASP A 279 -24.54 -5.56 -26.73
C ASP A 279 -25.77 -4.63 -26.58
N LEU A 280 -26.26 -4.41 -25.36
CA LEU A 280 -27.51 -3.66 -25.14
C LEU A 280 -27.28 -2.13 -25.04
N TYR A 281 -26.07 -1.69 -24.71
CA TYR A 281 -25.82 -0.30 -24.30
C TYR A 281 -24.64 0.36 -25.03
N GLY A 282 -23.98 -0.36 -25.94
CA GLY A 282 -22.90 0.16 -26.76
C GLY A 282 -21.66 0.57 -25.97
N VAL A 283 -21.50 0.04 -24.75
CA VAL A 283 -20.37 0.32 -23.84
C VAL A 283 -19.32 -0.77 -24.04
N LYS A 284 -18.08 -0.41 -24.36
CA LYS A 284 -16.99 -1.41 -24.40
C LYS A 284 -16.51 -1.68 -22.98
N VAL A 285 -16.29 -2.93 -22.58
CA VAL A 285 -15.80 -3.25 -21.22
C VAL A 285 -14.44 -3.92 -21.30
N ARG A 286 -13.43 -3.36 -20.62
CA ARG A 286 -12.09 -3.97 -20.53
C ARG A 286 -11.70 -4.15 -19.08
N ARG A 287 -11.49 -5.41 -18.71
CA ARG A 287 -11.00 -5.81 -17.40
C ARG A 287 -9.51 -6.06 -17.42
N TRP A 288 -8.82 -5.91 -16.30
CA TRP A 288 -7.43 -6.33 -16.16
C TRP A 288 -7.13 -6.69 -14.70
N ARG A 289 -6.04 -7.42 -14.48
CA ARG A 289 -5.61 -7.87 -13.14
C ARG A 289 -4.34 -7.16 -12.71
N TRP A 290 -3.92 -7.39 -11.46
CA TRP A 290 -2.66 -6.88 -10.93
C TRP A 290 -1.47 -7.13 -11.88
N ALA A 291 -1.35 -8.34 -12.44
CA ALA A 291 -0.24 -8.68 -13.33
C ALA A 291 -0.19 -7.78 -14.58
N ASP A 292 -1.37 -7.38 -15.11
CA ASP A 292 -1.48 -6.53 -16.29
C ASP A 292 -1.11 -5.07 -15.99
N ALA A 293 -1.38 -4.59 -14.76
CA ALA A 293 -1.15 -3.22 -14.33
C ALA A 293 0.19 -3.01 -13.60
N TRP A 294 0.76 -4.05 -13.00
CA TRP A 294 1.97 -3.95 -12.18
C TRP A 294 3.23 -4.26 -12.97
N TYR A 295 3.25 -5.38 -13.69
CA TYR A 295 4.43 -5.83 -14.42
C TYR A 295 4.62 -5.08 -15.74
N HIS A 296 5.88 -5.02 -16.20
CA HIS A 296 6.26 -4.36 -17.45
C HIS A 296 5.64 -2.96 -17.59
N ASP A 297 5.60 -2.24 -16.48
CA ASP A 297 5.04 -0.89 -16.37
C ASP A 297 3.60 -0.74 -16.86
N GLY A 298 2.79 -1.80 -16.70
CA GLY A 298 1.38 -1.79 -17.07
C GLY A 298 1.12 -1.97 -18.56
N ALA A 299 2.13 -2.39 -19.35
CA ALA A 299 2.05 -2.48 -20.80
C ALA A 299 0.85 -3.30 -21.30
N ALA A 300 0.54 -4.43 -20.66
CA ALA A 300 -0.59 -5.28 -21.04
C ALA A 300 -1.96 -4.60 -20.81
N MET A 301 -2.11 -3.88 -19.69
CA MET A 301 -3.30 -3.07 -19.43
C MET A 301 -3.40 -1.93 -20.45
N ILE A 302 -2.32 -1.19 -20.69
CA ILE A 302 -2.29 -0.07 -21.64
C ILE A 302 -2.64 -0.56 -23.05
N GLU A 303 -2.02 -1.63 -23.53
CA GLU A 303 -2.31 -2.22 -24.84
C GLU A 303 -3.77 -2.62 -24.97
N ARG A 304 -4.34 -3.24 -23.92
CA ARG A 304 -5.76 -3.63 -23.90
C ARG A 304 -6.69 -2.44 -24.05
N LEU A 305 -6.38 -1.33 -23.38
CA LEU A 305 -7.16 -0.10 -23.43
C LEU A 305 -6.99 0.62 -24.79
N VAL A 306 -5.78 0.64 -25.35
CA VAL A 306 -5.51 1.22 -26.67
C VAL A 306 -6.20 0.42 -27.78
N ARG A 307 -6.16 -0.91 -27.73
CA ARG A 307 -6.90 -1.78 -28.68
C ARG A 307 -8.42 -1.60 -28.59
N ALA A 308 -8.95 -1.11 -27.47
CA ALA A 308 -10.36 -0.78 -27.32
C ALA A 308 -10.74 0.59 -27.94
N GLY A 309 -9.76 1.38 -28.32
CA GLY A 309 -9.92 2.67 -29.01
C GLY A 309 -9.43 3.88 -28.21
N LEU A 310 -8.79 3.72 -27.04
CA LEU A 310 -8.14 4.86 -26.39
C LEU A 310 -6.89 5.28 -27.17
N GLU A 311 -6.83 6.55 -27.53
CA GLU A 311 -5.64 7.15 -28.12
C GLU A 311 -4.73 7.72 -27.04
N GLN A 312 -3.43 7.43 -27.14
CA GLN A 312 -2.45 8.03 -26.25
C GLN A 312 -2.30 9.52 -26.56
N MET A 313 -2.35 10.34 -25.52
CA MET A 313 -2.14 11.77 -25.57
C MET A 313 -0.66 12.11 -25.79
N PRO A 314 -0.35 13.31 -26.33
CA PRO A 314 1.03 13.78 -26.45
C PRO A 314 1.76 13.84 -25.11
N GLU A 315 1.06 14.30 -24.08
CA GLU A 315 1.54 14.46 -22.70
C GLU A 315 0.52 13.90 -21.70
N PRO A 316 0.95 13.48 -20.49
CA PRO A 316 0.04 13.10 -19.43
C PRO A 316 -0.91 14.23 -19.04
N TRP A 317 -2.11 13.89 -18.57
CA TRP A 317 -3.05 14.89 -18.07
C TRP A 317 -2.50 15.67 -16.86
N PRO A 318 -2.91 16.94 -16.66
CA PRO A 318 -2.39 17.77 -15.59
C PRO A 318 -2.75 17.20 -14.21
N LEU A 319 -1.82 17.38 -13.27
CA LEU A 319 -1.97 16.98 -11.88
C LEU A 319 -2.85 17.96 -11.12
N ARG A 320 -3.52 17.49 -10.06
CA ARG A 320 -4.21 18.37 -9.10
C ARG A 320 -3.19 19.32 -8.45
N ALA A 321 -3.61 20.56 -8.20
CA ALA A 321 -2.83 21.56 -7.50
C ALA A 321 -2.76 21.27 -5.99
#